data_AF-A0A1D1V2R1-F1
#
_entry.id   AF-A0A1D1V2R1-F1
#
_cell.length_a   1.000
_cell.length_b   1.000
_cell.length_c   1.000
_cell.angle_alpha   90.00
_cell.angle_beta   90.00
_cell.angle_gamma   90.00
#
_symmetry.space_group_name_H-M   'P 1'
#
loop_
_entity.id
_entity.type
_entity.pdbx_description
1 polymer ?
#
loop_
_entity_poly.entity_id
_entity_poly.type
_entity_poly.pdbx_seq_one_letter_code
_entity_poly.pdbx_strand_id
1 'polypeptide(L)'
;MAAPRKKLWHESKYLRKRAAFLLDDVDLIPTDVSFRVGKGQNAVLIHGHKIFYALVSPVFQAMLFGSLDEQKSIVIPDVTSEAFQCPKTYAYSDSFAPVWADNVMDGRVEKIHDKLTHAILL
;
A
#
# COMPACT_ATOMS: atom_id res chain seq x y z
N MET A 1 15.61 18.75 -19.99
CA MET A 1 14.16 18.44 -19.98
C MET A 1 14.00 16.94 -20.17
N ALA A 2 13.46 16.22 -19.19
CA ALA A 2 13.15 14.79 -19.36
C ALA A 2 11.99 14.64 -20.35
N ALA A 3 12.11 13.71 -21.30
CA ALA A 3 11.04 13.43 -22.25
C ALA A 3 9.76 13.01 -21.49
N PRO A 4 8.56 13.42 -21.94
CA PRO A 4 7.33 12.98 -21.31
C PRO A 4 7.26 11.44 -21.34
N ARG A 5 7.21 10.80 -20.17
CA ARG A 5 7.02 9.35 -20.06
C ARG A 5 5.77 8.99 -20.86
N LYS A 6 5.92 8.16 -21.90
CA LYS A 6 4.77 7.67 -22.67
C LYS A 6 3.83 6.93 -21.71
N LYS A 7 2.54 7.28 -21.70
CA LYS A 7 1.49 6.63 -20.91
C LYS A 7 1.14 5.25 -21.49
N LEU A 8 2.08 4.29 -21.43
CA LEU A 8 1.93 2.93 -21.96
C LEU A 8 1.49 1.92 -20.88
N TRP A 9 1.07 2.38 -19.70
CA TRP A 9 0.82 1.51 -18.56
C TRP A 9 -0.24 0.44 -18.85
N HIS A 10 -1.18 0.66 -19.79
CA HIS A 10 -2.20 -0.30 -20.19
C HIS A 10 -1.71 -1.34 -21.21
N GLU A 11 -0.55 -1.16 -21.83
CA GLU A 11 -0.01 -2.04 -22.87
C GLU A 11 0.62 -3.33 -22.32
N SER A 12 0.88 -3.38 -21.01
CA SER A 12 1.38 -4.59 -20.37
C SER A 12 0.30 -5.67 -20.29
N LYS A 13 0.66 -6.88 -20.73
CA LYS A 13 -0.17 -8.10 -20.58
C LYS A 13 -0.40 -8.49 -19.11
N TYR A 14 0.47 -8.04 -18.20
CA TYR A 14 0.44 -8.43 -16.78
C TYR A 14 -0.15 -7.32 -15.92
N LEU A 15 -1.22 -7.62 -15.17
CA LEU A 15 -1.89 -6.67 -14.25
C LEU A 15 -0.92 -6.04 -13.26
N ARG A 16 -0.03 -6.82 -12.64
CA ARG A 16 0.98 -6.30 -11.69
C ARG A 16 1.86 -5.20 -12.27
N LYS A 17 2.26 -5.32 -13.54
CA LYS A 17 3.07 -4.29 -14.20
C LYS A 17 2.25 -3.03 -14.46
N ARG A 18 0.95 -3.19 -14.79
CA ARG A 18 0.03 -2.06 -14.96
C ARG A 18 -0.20 -1.34 -13.63
N ALA A 19 -0.42 -2.09 -12.55
CA ALA A 19 -0.64 -1.58 -11.20
C ALA A 19 0.62 -0.90 -10.61
N ALA A 20 1.80 -1.44 -10.87
CA ALA A 20 3.06 -0.83 -10.43
C ALA A 20 3.25 0.60 -10.98
N PHE A 21 2.72 0.94 -12.16
CA PHE A 21 2.73 2.32 -12.65
C PHE A 21 1.92 3.29 -11.77
N LEU A 22 0.88 2.80 -11.07
CA LEU A 22 0.10 3.61 -10.12
C LEU A 22 0.84 3.82 -8.80
N LEU A 23 1.91 3.07 -8.52
CA LEU A 23 2.73 3.31 -7.34
C LEU A 23 3.55 4.60 -7.50
N ASP A 24 4.04 4.85 -8.72
CA ASP A 24 4.78 6.07 -9.07
C ASP A 24 3.88 7.31 -9.12
N ASP A 25 2.64 7.15 -9.56
CA ASP A 25 1.65 8.23 -9.71
C ASP A 25 0.26 7.72 -9.32
N VAL A 26 -0.05 7.79 -8.02
CA VAL A 26 -1.27 7.21 -7.44
C VAL A 26 -2.54 7.93 -7.88
N ASP A 27 -2.42 9.19 -8.31
CA ASP A 27 -3.55 10.03 -8.72
C ASP A 27 -3.84 9.92 -10.22
N LEU A 28 -3.08 9.10 -10.96
CA LEU A 28 -3.34 8.80 -12.37
C LEU A 28 -4.73 8.18 -12.57
N ILE A 29 -5.23 7.45 -11.56
CA ILE A 29 -6.60 6.95 -11.46
C ILE A 29 -7.18 7.49 -10.14
N PRO A 30 -8.46 7.91 -10.09
CA PRO A 30 -9.06 8.38 -8.84
C PRO A 30 -9.00 7.34 -7.73
N THR A 31 -8.47 7.75 -6.58
CA THR A 31 -8.39 6.94 -5.37
C THR A 31 -9.74 6.88 -4.64
N ASP A 32 -10.06 5.74 -4.04
CA ASP A 32 -11.33 5.46 -3.36
C ASP A 32 -11.16 5.15 -1.86
N VAL A 33 -9.91 5.14 -1.37
CA VAL A 33 -9.58 5.05 0.05
C VAL A 33 -8.40 5.95 0.42
N SER A 34 -8.44 6.43 1.65
CA SER A 34 -7.33 7.11 2.30
C SER A 34 -7.04 6.46 3.67
N PHE A 35 -5.77 6.32 4.01
CA PHE A 35 -5.32 5.78 5.29
C PHE A 35 -4.64 6.88 6.08
N ARG A 36 -5.20 7.22 7.25
CA ARG A 36 -4.58 8.13 8.21
C ARG A 36 -3.66 7.32 9.12
N VAL A 37 -2.36 7.34 8.80
CA VAL A 37 -1.33 6.51 9.42
C VAL A 37 -0.52 7.32 10.43
N GLY A 38 -0.31 6.80 11.64
CA GLY A 38 0.44 7.44 12.72
C GLY A 38 -0.42 8.16 13.76
N LYS A 39 0.22 8.70 14.81
CA LYS A 39 -0.46 9.31 15.97
C LYS A 39 -0.39 10.84 15.99
N GLY A 40 -1.49 11.46 16.39
CA GLY A 40 -1.56 12.90 16.68
C GLY A 40 -1.23 13.77 15.46
N GLN A 41 -0.31 14.71 15.66
CA GLN A 41 0.14 15.67 14.62
C GLN A 41 1.06 15.03 13.57
N ASN A 42 1.67 13.88 13.87
CA ASN A 42 2.53 13.13 12.93
C ASN A 42 1.72 12.19 12.03
N ALA A 43 0.39 12.23 12.10
CA ALA A 43 -0.45 11.40 11.27
C ALA A 43 -0.42 11.87 9.81
N VAL A 44 -0.14 10.96 8.89
CA VAL A 44 -0.06 11.22 7.45
C VAL A 44 -1.23 10.56 6.74
N LEU A 45 -1.83 11.25 5.77
CA LEU A 45 -2.88 10.68 4.93
C LEU A 45 -2.24 10.04 3.69
N ILE A 46 -2.53 8.76 3.45
CA ILE A 46 -2.01 7.99 2.31
C ILE A 46 -3.18 7.55 1.46
N HIS A 47 -3.24 8.03 0.21
CA HIS A 47 -4.28 7.66 -0.75
C HIS A 47 -3.97 6.35 -1.47
N GLY A 48 -5.03 5.65 -1.90
CA GLY A 48 -4.89 4.45 -2.72
C GLY A 48 -6.21 3.88 -3.22
N HIS A 49 -6.15 2.66 -3.77
CA HIS A 49 -7.30 2.00 -4.37
C HIS A 49 -7.67 0.75 -3.57
N LYS A 50 -8.92 0.67 -3.08
CA LYS A 50 -9.44 -0.40 -2.23
C LYS A 50 -9.16 -1.78 -2.81
N ILE A 51 -9.33 -1.93 -4.12
CA ILE A 51 -9.17 -3.21 -4.81
C ILE A 51 -7.76 -3.80 -4.65
N PHE A 52 -6.70 -2.99 -4.72
CA PHE A 52 -5.34 -3.52 -4.61
C PHE A 52 -5.02 -3.99 -3.19
N TYR A 53 -5.50 -3.27 -2.17
CA TYR A 53 -5.32 -3.67 -0.78
C TYR A 53 -6.15 -4.90 -0.41
N ALA A 54 -7.42 -4.94 -0.79
CA ALA A 54 -8.30 -6.07 -0.50
C ALA A 54 -7.89 -7.35 -1.24
N LEU A 55 -7.33 -7.23 -2.45
CA LEU A 55 -6.88 -8.39 -3.22
C LEU A 55 -5.69 -9.11 -2.56
N VAL A 56 -4.83 -8.37 -1.87
CA VAL A 56 -3.61 -8.92 -1.25
C VAL A 56 -3.80 -9.24 0.23
N SER A 57 -4.97 -8.94 0.82
CA SER A 57 -5.17 -9.07 2.26
C SER A 57 -6.63 -9.21 2.68
N PRO A 58 -7.00 -10.30 3.39
CA PRO A 58 -8.34 -10.47 3.93
C PRO A 58 -8.65 -9.49 5.08
N VAL A 59 -7.68 -9.05 5.88
CA VAL A 59 -7.87 -7.93 6.82
C VAL A 59 -8.23 -6.64 6.08
N PHE A 60 -7.51 -6.26 5.02
CA PHE A 60 -7.90 -5.08 4.24
C PHE A 60 -9.27 -5.28 3.57
N GLN A 61 -9.57 -6.47 3.06
CA GLN A 61 -10.90 -6.77 2.51
C GLN A 61 -12.00 -6.53 3.55
N ALA A 62 -11.87 -7.12 4.75
CA ALA A 62 -12.85 -6.97 5.83
C ALA A 62 -12.95 -5.52 6.32
N MET A 63 -11.83 -4.80 6.40
CA MET A 63 -11.79 -3.41 6.82
C MET A 63 -12.37 -2.44 5.78
N LEU A 64 -12.22 -2.73 4.48
CA LEU A 64 -12.63 -1.84 3.38
C LEU A 64 -14.04 -2.14 2.84
N PHE A 65 -14.47 -3.40 2.95
CA PHE A 65 -15.71 -3.92 2.36
C PHE A 65 -16.59 -4.69 3.36
N GLY A 66 -16.25 -4.69 4.65
CA GLY A 66 -17.04 -5.33 5.71
C GLY A 66 -18.29 -4.54 6.10
N SER A 67 -19.03 -5.09 7.07
CA SER A 67 -20.44 -4.76 7.36
C SER A 67 -20.70 -3.40 8.03
N LEU A 68 -19.72 -2.52 8.19
CA LEU A 68 -19.89 -1.24 8.87
C LEU A 68 -19.08 -0.15 8.15
N ASP A 69 -19.84 0.68 7.43
CA ASP A 69 -19.50 2.03 6.97
C ASP A 69 -18.52 2.11 5.78
N GLU A 70 -18.97 2.75 4.70
CA GLU A 70 -18.18 3.09 3.51
C GLU A 70 -17.20 4.22 3.83
N GLN A 71 -16.39 4.07 4.88
CA GLN A 71 -15.45 5.10 5.28
C GLN A 71 -14.40 5.28 4.20
N LYS A 72 -14.38 6.48 3.60
CA LYS A 72 -13.32 6.89 2.68
C LYS A 72 -11.97 7.07 3.38
N SER A 73 -11.96 7.16 4.71
CA SER A 73 -10.76 7.36 5.52
C SER A 73 -10.68 6.33 6.64
N ILE A 74 -9.59 5.56 6.67
CA ILE A 74 -9.30 4.54 7.67
C ILE A 74 -8.17 5.02 8.56
N VAL A 75 -8.33 4.95 9.89
CA VAL A 75 -7.30 5.39 10.84
C VAL A 75 -6.47 4.20 11.30
N ILE A 76 -5.15 4.30 11.13
CA ILE A 76 -4.17 3.27 11.54
C ILE A 76 -3.12 3.93 12.43
N PRO A 77 -3.43 4.15 13.72
CA PRO A 77 -2.60 4.97 14.59
C PRO A 77 -1.29 4.28 15.01
N ASP A 78 -1.25 2.95 14.98
CA ASP A 78 -0.10 2.16 15.48
C ASP A 78 0.95 1.86 14.40
N VAL A 79 0.74 2.32 13.17
CA VAL A 79 1.67 2.15 12.06
C VAL A 79 2.25 3.51 11.69
N THR A 80 3.56 3.57 11.40
CA THR A 80 4.20 4.81 10.92
C THR A 80 4.07 4.94 9.40
N SER A 81 4.24 6.16 8.88
CA SER A 81 4.10 6.43 7.44
C SER A 81 5.09 5.61 6.59
N GLU A 82 6.28 5.37 7.13
CA GLU A 82 7.37 4.60 6.52
C GLU A 82 7.04 3.11 6.52
N ALA A 83 6.53 2.60 7.65
CA ALA A 83 6.12 1.20 7.77
C ALA A 83 4.97 0.87 6.80
N PHE A 84 4.04 1.81 6.58
CA PHE A 84 2.92 1.63 5.65
C PHE A 84 3.32 1.64 4.17
N GLN A 85 4.54 2.10 3.82
CA GLN A 85 5.02 2.01 2.44
C GLN A 85 5.20 0.56 1.99
N CYS A 86 5.45 -0.38 2.91
CA CYS A 86 5.58 -1.79 2.59
C CYS A 86 4.27 -2.41 2.05
N PRO A 87 3.13 -2.41 2.79
CA PRO A 87 1.86 -2.90 2.26
C PRO A 87 1.41 -2.12 1.03
N LYS A 88 1.65 -0.80 0.95
CA LYS A 88 1.38 -0.03 -0.26
C LYS A 88 2.17 -0.58 -1.44
N THR A 89 3.49 -0.70 -1.33
CA THR A 89 4.33 -1.19 -2.44
C THR A 89 3.93 -2.60 -2.85
N TYR A 90 3.69 -3.47 -1.88
CA TYR A 90 3.27 -4.84 -2.12
C TYR A 90 1.93 -4.91 -2.87
N ALA A 91 0.92 -4.14 -2.45
CA ALA A 91 -0.40 -4.11 -3.08
C ALA A 91 -0.37 -3.75 -4.58
N TYR A 92 0.55 -2.88 -5.01
CA TYR A 92 0.64 -2.44 -6.42
C TYR A 92 1.66 -3.21 -7.25
N SER A 93 2.70 -3.78 -6.63
CA SER A 93 3.85 -4.32 -7.36
C SER A 93 4.21 -5.77 -7.06
N ASP A 94 3.56 -6.39 -6.06
CA ASP A 94 3.90 -7.75 -5.58
C ASP A 94 5.39 -7.85 -5.18
N SER A 95 5.93 -6.75 -4.67
CA SER A 95 7.33 -6.59 -4.24
C SER A 95 7.36 -5.83 -2.91
N PHE A 96 8.37 -6.09 -2.08
CA PHE A 96 8.56 -5.37 -0.83
C PHE A 96 9.28 -4.03 -1.07
N ALA A 97 8.97 -3.03 -0.25
CA ALA A 97 9.62 -1.73 -0.35
C ALA A 97 11.14 -1.82 -0.10
N PRO A 98 11.99 -1.00 -0.76
CA PRO A 98 13.44 -1.03 -0.57
C PRO A 98 13.88 -0.81 0.89
N VAL A 99 13.19 0.08 1.61
CA VAL A 99 13.41 0.31 3.05
C VAL A 99 13.26 -0.98 3.86
N TRP A 100 12.41 -1.90 3.42
CA TRP A 100 12.32 -3.23 4.02
C TRP A 100 13.47 -4.13 3.59
N ALA A 101 13.82 -4.17 2.29
CA ALA A 101 14.94 -4.96 1.80
C ALA A 101 16.27 -4.62 2.49
N ASP A 102 16.51 -3.33 2.76
CA ASP A 102 17.73 -2.86 3.42
C ASP A 102 17.71 -3.11 4.95
N ASN A 103 16.54 -2.96 5.60
CA ASN A 103 16.40 -3.18 7.04
C ASN A 103 16.26 -4.67 7.44
N VAL A 104 15.89 -5.55 6.50
CA VAL A 104 15.86 -7.02 6.72
C VAL A 104 17.26 -7.57 6.97
N MET A 105 18.32 -6.91 6.52
CA MET A 105 19.70 -7.32 6.76
C MET A 105 20.22 -7.01 8.18
N ASP A 106 19.45 -6.31 9.04
CA ASP A 106 19.83 -5.97 10.43
C ASP A 106 19.12 -6.81 11.52
N GLY A 107 18.42 -7.91 11.17
CA GLY A 107 17.92 -8.91 12.14
C GLY A 107 16.84 -8.46 13.15
N ARG A 108 16.54 -7.15 13.25
CA ARG A 108 15.47 -6.60 14.10
C ARG A 108 14.08 -6.65 13.45
N VAL A 109 14.01 -6.99 12.16
CA VAL A 109 12.80 -6.91 11.32
C VAL A 109 12.06 -8.25 11.18
N GLU A 110 12.68 -9.42 11.40
CA GLU A 110 11.98 -10.72 11.27
C GLU A 110 10.71 -10.81 12.13
N LYS A 111 10.72 -10.25 13.34
CA LYS A 111 9.54 -10.19 14.22
C LYS A 111 8.44 -9.25 13.73
N ILE A 112 8.78 -8.26 12.89
CA ILE A 112 7.83 -7.31 12.27
C ILE A 112 7.37 -7.86 10.92
N HIS A 113 8.24 -8.58 10.18
CA HIS A 113 7.91 -9.30 8.96
C HIS A 113 6.82 -10.33 9.22
N ASP A 114 6.98 -11.19 10.22
CA ASP A 114 5.93 -12.15 10.55
C ASP A 114 4.66 -11.47 11.01
N LYS A 115 4.74 -10.34 11.74
CA LYS A 115 3.55 -9.61 12.19
C LYS A 115 2.84 -8.85 11.06
N LEU A 116 3.55 -8.30 10.09
CA LEU A 116 2.94 -7.62 8.94
C LEU A 116 2.50 -8.60 7.87
N THR A 117 3.27 -9.65 7.62
CA THR A 117 2.84 -10.79 6.79
C THR A 117 1.64 -11.48 7.42
N HIS A 118 1.57 -11.64 8.75
CA HIS A 118 0.34 -12.09 9.43
C HIS A 118 -0.78 -11.04 9.45
N ALA A 119 -0.48 -9.73 9.52
CA ALA A 119 -1.53 -8.69 9.53
C ALA A 119 -2.05 -8.32 8.12
N ILE A 120 -1.28 -8.65 7.07
CA ILE A 120 -1.64 -8.47 5.67
C ILE A 120 -2.18 -9.80 5.12
N LEU A 121 -1.71 -10.99 5.55
CA LEU A 121 -2.17 -12.30 5.03
C LEU A 121 -3.13 -13.07 5.95
N LEU A 122 -3.48 -12.56 7.13
CA LEU A 122 -4.68 -12.97 7.89
C LEU A 122 -5.73 -11.86 7.81
#